data_AF-A0A533X9Q4-F1
#
_entry.id   AF-A0A533X9Q4-F1
#
_cell.length_a   1.000
_cell.length_b   1.000
_cell.length_c   1.000
_cell.angle_alpha   90.00
_cell.angle_beta   90.00
_cell.angle_gamma   90.00
#
_symmetry.space_group_name_H-M   'P 1'
#
loop_
_entity.id
_entity.type
_entity.pdbx_description
1 polymer ?
#
loop_
_entity_poly.entity_id
_entity_poly.type
_entity_poly.pdbx_seq_one_letter_code
_entity_poly.pdbx_strand_id
1 'polypeptide(L)'
;MATALDLRHRQIKELVEPGQTNVKYSPGGLIDIEYAVQYLQLLHGHRYPELRTPNTLEALRALGQSGVLPPDKVTALSDSYLFFRLLIDGLRIVRGNAKDLV
;
A
#
# COMPACT_ATOMS: atom_id res chain seq x y z
N MET A 1 -7.63 13.64 -10.04
CA MET A 1 -6.23 13.17 -9.88
C MET A 1 -5.52 13.83 -8.70
N ALA A 2 -5.55 15.17 -8.56
CA ALA A 2 -4.96 15.88 -7.40
C ALA A 2 -5.42 15.34 -6.02
N THR A 3 -6.70 14.97 -5.90
CA THR A 3 -7.31 14.60 -4.62
C THR A 3 -6.70 13.38 -3.93
N ALA A 4 -6.29 12.33 -4.65
CA ALA A 4 -5.78 11.10 -4.00
C ALA A 4 -4.37 11.30 -3.42
N LEU A 5 -3.50 12.02 -4.13
CA LEU A 5 -2.18 12.39 -3.64
C LEU A 5 -2.29 13.42 -2.50
N ASP A 6 -3.22 14.38 -2.59
CA ASP A 6 -3.47 15.33 -1.51
C ASP A 6 -3.96 14.64 -0.24
N LEU A 7 -4.87 13.66 -0.36
CA LEU A 7 -5.29 12.82 0.76
C LEU A 7 -4.10 12.07 1.38
N ARG A 8 -3.23 11.50 0.54
CA ARG A 8 -2.04 10.80 1.01
C ARG A 8 -1.08 11.72 1.77
N HIS A 9 -0.82 12.92 1.24
CA HIS A 9 0.03 13.93 1.89
C HIS A 9 -0.55 14.37 3.23
N ARG A 10 -1.86 14.60 3.32
CA ARG A 10 -2.53 14.90 4.58
C ARG A 10 -2.39 13.76 5.58
N GLN A 11 -2.53 12.52 5.13
CA GLN A 11 -2.39 11.35 5.97
C GLN A 11 -0.97 11.20 6.55
N ILE A 12 0.10 11.49 5.77
CA ILE A 12 1.47 11.58 6.32
C ILE A 12 1.50 12.62 7.44
N LYS A 13 1.02 13.83 7.17
CA LYS A 13 1.12 14.97 8.12
C LYS A 13 0.37 14.71 9.42
N GLU A 14 -0.77 14.02 9.35
CA GLU A 14 -1.66 13.79 10.50
C GLU A 14 -1.25 12.53 11.31
N LEU A 15 -0.64 11.51 10.69
CA LEU A 15 -0.38 10.21 11.32
C LEU A 15 1.10 9.87 11.53
N VAL A 16 2.03 10.74 11.09
CA VAL A 16 3.47 10.56 11.30
C VAL A 16 3.99 11.70 12.17
N GLU A 17 4.51 11.35 13.34
CA GLU A 17 5.14 12.33 14.23
C GLU A 17 6.43 12.89 13.59
N PRO A 18 6.66 14.22 13.63
CA PRO A 18 7.86 14.81 13.07
C PRO A 18 9.14 14.22 13.69
N GLY A 19 10.07 13.81 12.82
CA GLY A 19 11.35 13.21 13.24
C GLY A 19 11.29 11.73 13.59
N GLN A 20 10.12 11.09 13.46
CA GLN A 20 9.96 9.65 13.67
C GLN A 20 9.61 8.91 12.37
N THR A 21 9.88 7.61 12.36
CA THR A 21 9.52 6.73 11.23
C THR A 21 8.38 5.81 11.65
N ASN A 22 7.26 5.93 10.96
CA ASN A 22 6.11 5.04 11.09
C ASN A 22 6.07 4.07 9.90
N VAL A 23 6.28 2.78 10.16
CA VAL A 23 6.36 1.72 9.13
C VAL A 23 5.08 1.62 8.26
N LYS A 24 3.92 2.05 8.78
CA LYS A 24 2.66 2.04 8.04
C LYS A 24 2.45 3.31 7.23
N TYR A 25 2.65 4.48 7.85
CA TYR A 25 2.22 5.77 7.30
C TYR A 25 3.34 6.67 6.75
N SER A 26 4.60 6.38 7.05
CA SER A 26 5.72 7.15 6.47
C SER A 26 5.86 6.90 4.97
N PRO A 27 6.51 7.82 4.23
CA PRO A 27 6.83 7.59 2.82
C PRO A 27 7.59 6.27 2.62
N GLY A 28 7.19 5.49 1.61
CA GLY A 28 7.66 4.14 1.33
C GLY A 28 7.07 3.04 2.22
N GLY A 29 6.22 3.37 3.19
CA GLY A 29 5.57 2.42 4.08
C GLY A 29 4.41 1.65 3.44
N LEU A 30 3.74 0.81 4.25
CA LEU A 30 2.63 -0.04 3.79
C LEU A 30 1.57 0.72 3.00
N ILE A 31 1.17 1.90 3.48
CA ILE A 31 0.07 2.68 2.90
C ILE A 31 0.44 3.24 1.52
N ASP A 32 1.72 3.51 1.24
CA ASP A 32 2.13 3.95 -0.10
C ASP A 32 1.88 2.86 -1.15
N ILE A 33 2.11 1.61 -0.80
CA ILE A 33 1.84 0.47 -1.69
C ILE A 33 0.33 0.36 -1.94
N GLU A 34 -0.49 0.43 -0.89
CA GLU A 34 -1.94 0.35 -1.01
C GLU A 34 -2.52 1.48 -1.87
N TYR A 35 -2.05 2.72 -1.66
CA TYR A 35 -2.46 3.87 -2.48
C TYR A 35 -2.04 3.72 -3.94
N ALA A 36 -0.81 3.26 -4.21
CA ALA A 36 -0.34 3.07 -5.57
C ALA A 36 -1.20 2.03 -6.32
N VAL A 37 -1.51 0.91 -5.66
CA VAL A 37 -2.37 -0.15 -6.22
C VAL A 37 -3.78 0.38 -6.45
N GLN A 38 -4.40 1.01 -5.45
CA GLN A 38 -5.75 1.56 -5.57
C GLN A 38 -5.87 2.62 -6.65
N TYR A 39 -4.84 3.46 -6.80
CA TYR A 39 -4.78 4.43 -7.89
C TYR A 39 -4.79 3.75 -9.26
N LEU A 40 -4.00 2.68 -9.45
CA LEU A 40 -4.02 1.91 -10.68
C LEU A 40 -5.35 1.19 -10.90
N GLN A 41 -6.00 0.70 -9.84
CA GLN A 41 -7.34 0.13 -9.92
C GLN A 41 -8.37 1.17 -10.39
N LEU A 42 -8.29 2.42 -9.91
CA LEU A 42 -9.18 3.50 -10.36
C LEU A 42 -8.93 3.86 -11.84
N LEU A 43 -7.67 3.90 -12.26
CA LEU A 43 -7.32 4.22 -13.66
C LEU A 43 -7.70 3.12 -14.64
N HIS A 44 -7.50 1.85 -14.27
CA HIS A 44 -7.56 0.73 -15.21
C HIS A 44 -8.73 -0.23 -14.97
N GLY A 45 -9.39 -0.15 -13.81
CA GLY A 45 -10.48 -1.06 -13.42
C GLY A 45 -11.73 -0.93 -14.28
N HIS A 46 -11.89 0.16 -15.05
CA HIS A 46 -12.94 0.23 -16.07
C HIS A 46 -12.69 -0.75 -17.22
N ARG A 47 -11.42 -1.03 -17.55
CA ARG A 47 -10.98 -1.90 -18.66
C ARG A 47 -10.74 -3.33 -18.23
N TYR A 48 -10.21 -3.54 -17.03
CA TYR A 48 -9.88 -4.86 -16.48
C TYR A 48 -10.72 -5.11 -15.21
N PRO A 49 -11.86 -5.81 -15.29
CA PRO A 49 -12.74 -6.06 -14.16
C PRO A 49 -12.07 -6.79 -12.99
N GLU A 50 -11.03 -7.58 -13.25
CA GLU A 50 -10.22 -8.31 -12.27
C GLU A 50 -9.52 -7.36 -11.29
N LEU A 51 -9.31 -6.09 -11.68
CA LEU A 51 -8.78 -5.05 -10.80
C LEU A 51 -9.79 -4.57 -9.76
N ARG A 52 -11.07 -4.96 -9.82
CA ARG A 52 -12.12 -4.53 -8.87
C ARG A 52 -12.19 -5.41 -7.63
N THR A 53 -11.03 -5.84 -7.13
CA THR A 53 -10.89 -6.61 -5.90
C THR A 53 -10.44 -5.70 -4.75
N PRO A 54 -10.95 -5.88 -3.51
CA PRO A 54 -10.42 -5.19 -2.35
C PRO A 54 -9.06 -5.74 -1.87
N ASN A 55 -8.62 -6.89 -2.40
CA ASN A 55 -7.37 -7.54 -1.99
C ASN A 55 -6.18 -6.97 -2.78
N THR A 56 -5.26 -6.31 -2.08
CA THR A 56 -4.04 -5.69 -2.65
C THR A 56 -3.17 -6.65 -3.45
N LEU A 57 -2.98 -7.90 -2.97
CA LEU A 57 -2.13 -8.88 -3.66
C LEU A 57 -2.79 -9.46 -4.91
N GLU A 58 -4.12 -9.64 -4.87
CA GLU A 58 -4.88 -10.00 -6.07
C GLU A 58 -4.86 -8.89 -7.11
N ALA A 59 -5.01 -7.63 -6.67
CA ALA A 59 -4.92 -6.46 -7.53
C ALA A 59 -3.53 -6.36 -8.18
N LEU A 60 -2.44 -6.53 -7.42
CA LEU A 60 -1.06 -6.56 -7.96
C LEU A 60 -0.88 -7.67 -9.01
N ARG A 61 -1.42 -8.88 -8.75
CA ARG A 61 -1.40 -9.97 -9.72
C ARG A 61 -2.15 -9.61 -11.00
N ALA A 62 -3.36 -9.06 -10.88
CA ALA A 62 -4.17 -8.63 -12.02
C ALA A 62 -3.51 -7.48 -12.81
N LEU A 63 -2.83 -6.54 -12.13
CA LEU A 63 -2.03 -5.48 -12.77
C LEU A 63 -0.89 -6.06 -13.62
N GLY A 64 -0.24 -7.13 -13.15
CA GLY A 64 0.76 -7.85 -13.93
C GLY A 64 0.17 -8.58 -15.13
N GLN A 65 -0.91 -9.34 -14.92
CA GLN A 65 -1.56 -10.12 -15.97
C GLN A 65 -2.15 -9.26 -17.09
N SER A 66 -2.62 -8.05 -16.75
CA SER A 66 -3.14 -7.07 -17.73
C SER A 66 -2.05 -6.27 -18.44
N GLY A 67 -0.77 -6.42 -18.03
CA GLY A 67 0.35 -5.67 -18.57
C GLY A 67 0.42 -4.20 -18.11
N VAL A 68 -0.41 -3.80 -17.14
CA VAL A 68 -0.40 -2.45 -16.56
C VAL A 68 0.88 -2.21 -15.74
N LEU A 69 1.36 -3.24 -15.05
CA LEU A 69 2.66 -3.23 -14.38
C LEU A 69 3.57 -4.31 -14.97
N PRO A 70 4.87 -4.02 -15.13
CA PRO A 70 5.82 -5.04 -15.54
C PRO A 70 6.05 -6.07 -14.40
N PRO A 71 6.41 -7.32 -14.72
CA PRO A 71 6.49 -8.39 -13.73
C PRO A 71 7.44 -8.12 -12.55
N ASP A 72 8.57 -7.45 -12.80
CA ASP A 72 9.55 -7.08 -11.77
C ASP A 72 8.94 -6.15 -10.71
N LYS A 73 8.08 -5.21 -11.12
CA LYS A 73 7.39 -4.30 -10.20
C LYS A 73 6.31 -5.02 -9.42
N VAL A 74 5.59 -5.95 -10.03
CA VAL A 74 4.58 -6.76 -9.33
C VAL A 74 5.24 -7.59 -8.23
N THR A 75 6.36 -8.25 -8.53
CA THR A 75 7.13 -9.00 -7.53
C THR A 75 7.63 -8.08 -6.41
N ALA A 76 8.33 -6.99 -6.76
CA ALA A 76 8.91 -6.09 -5.76
C ALA A 76 7.85 -5.48 -4.81
N LEU A 77 6.69 -5.07 -5.35
CA LEU A 77 5.60 -4.52 -4.54
C LEU A 77 4.91 -5.58 -3.69
N SER A 78 4.74 -6.80 -4.21
CA SER A 78 4.13 -7.91 -3.47
C SER A 78 5.01 -8.32 -2.28
N ASP A 79 6.32 -8.46 -2.51
CA ASP A 79 7.29 -8.82 -1.48
C ASP A 79 7.38 -7.73 -0.40
N SER A 80 7.41 -6.46 -0.81
CA SER A 80 7.42 -5.32 0.11
C SER A 80 6.13 -5.25 0.94
N TYR A 81 4.97 -5.47 0.32
CA TYR A 81 3.68 -5.51 1.01
C TYR A 81 3.64 -6.62 2.06
N LEU A 82 4.07 -7.83 1.70
CA LEU A 82 4.14 -8.96 2.61
C LEU A 82 5.11 -8.71 3.76
N PHE A 83 6.29 -8.17 3.47
CA PHE A 83 7.26 -7.77 4.49
C PHE A 83 6.67 -6.79 5.49
N PHE A 84 6.05 -5.71 5.02
CA PHE A 84 5.45 -4.71 5.90
C PHE A 84 4.28 -5.27 6.72
N ARG A 85 3.44 -6.13 6.14
CA ARG A 85 2.36 -6.81 6.87
C ARG A 85 2.91 -7.69 7.99
N LEU A 86 3.89 -8.54 7.69
CA LEU A 86 4.54 -9.40 8.69
C LEU A 86 5.22 -8.59 9.80
N LEU A 87 5.93 -7.52 9.43
CA LEU A 87 6.59 -6.63 10.38
C LEU A 87 5.58 -5.96 11.32
N ILE A 88 4.50 -5.40 10.77
CA ILE A 88 3.45 -4.75 11.54
C ILE A 88 2.75 -5.74 12.49
N ASP A 89 2.38 -6.90 11.99
CA ASP A 89 1.68 -7.91 12.78
C ASP A 89 2.60 -8.47 13.89
N GLY A 90 3.88 -8.70 13.58
CA GLY A 90 4.87 -9.12 14.58
C GLY A 90 5.06 -8.08 15.69
N LEU A 91 5.21 -6.80 15.33
CA LEU A 91 5.36 -5.72 16.30
C LEU A 91 4.11 -5.55 17.20
N ARG A 92 2.91 -5.78 16.65
CA ARG A 92 1.66 -5.77 17.42
C ARG A 92 1.60 -6.89 18.46
N ILE A 93 2.03 -8.10 18.09
CA ILE A 93 2.11 -9.24 19.01
C ILE A 93 3.06 -8.91 20.16
N VAL A 94 4.26 -8.43 19.84
CA VAL A 94 5.30 -8.13 20.85
C VAL A 94 4.87 -7.01 21.81
N ARG A 95 4.20 -5.97 21.31
CA ARG A 95 3.73 -4.84 22.14
C ARG A 95 2.41 -5.08 22.87
N GLY A 96 1.68 -6.13 22.51
CA GLY A 96 0.37 -6.45 23.08
C GLY A 96 -0.72 -5.39 22.81
N ASN A 97 -0.55 -4.53 21.80
CA ASN A 97 -1.56 -3.56 21.40
C ASN A 97 -1.53 -3.27 19.89
N ALA A 98 -2.66 -2.81 19.38
CA ALA A 98 -2.86 -2.54 17.95
C ALA A 98 -2.52 -1.10 17.52
N LYS A 99 -1.90 -0.28 18.40
CA LYS A 99 -1.54 1.09 18.01
C LYS A 99 -0.54 1.03 16.88
N ASP A 100 -0.83 1.80 15.82
CA ASP A 100 0.00 1.85 14.64
C ASP A 100 1.39 2.41 14.99
N LEU A 101 2.39 1.84 14.35
CA LEU A 101 3.77 1.80 14.81
C LEU A 101 4.41 3.19 14.91
N VAL A 102 4.67 3.62 16.14
CA VAL A 102 5.71 4.59 16.49
C VAL A 102 6.91 3.85 17.06
#